data_AF-X1HIV6-F1
#
_entry.id   AF-X1HIV6-F1
#
_cell.length_a   1.000
_cell.length_b   1.000
_cell.length_c   1.000
_cell.angle_alpha   90.00
_cell.angle_beta   90.00
_cell.angle_gamma   90.00
#
_symmetry.space_group_name_H-M   'P 1'
#
loop_
_entity.id
_entity.type
_entity.pdbx_description
1 polymer ?
#
loop_
_entity_poly.entity_id
_entity_poly.type
_entity_poly.pdbx_seq_one_letter_code
_entity_poly.pdbx_strand_id
1 'polypeptide(L)'
;MHDQIEWLLHSQEPWTRYRTLVDLLDQPETSKEVMGTRQVMLDHPQIRSLIESASSWPGYALKRHNDAKHPIYKISTLADFGLRVSDPGMKDIVTSVLAHQSPEGAFETSLFIPKAFGGTDQEQWAWILCDSPTLLYCLLAMGLGEEQAVERAVSHLTSLVEENGWRCTASPELGKFRGPGRRTDPCPIANVYALKALSEVPHLIDSPAAHLGTEVILGH
;
A
#
# COMPACT_ATOMS: atom_id res chain seq x y z
N MET A 1 -4.80 -28.64 -6.35
CA MET A 1 -5.69 -27.49 -6.08
C MET A 1 -6.60 -27.76 -4.89
N HIS A 2 -7.44 -28.80 -4.86
CA HIS A 2 -8.27 -29.11 -3.68
C HIS A 2 -7.46 -29.30 -2.38
N ASP A 3 -6.40 -30.12 -2.41
CA ASP A 3 -5.56 -30.35 -1.21
C ASP A 3 -4.86 -29.08 -0.69
N GLN A 4 -4.56 -28.12 -1.57
CA GLN A 4 -3.91 -26.86 -1.22
C GLN A 4 -4.89 -25.88 -0.58
N ILE A 5 -6.13 -25.79 -1.10
CA ILE A 5 -7.20 -25.00 -0.51
C ILE A 5 -7.55 -25.54 0.87
N GLU A 6 -7.71 -26.86 0.99
CA GLU A 6 -7.95 -27.51 2.29
C GLU A 6 -6.83 -27.21 3.28
N TRP A 7 -5.57 -27.27 2.86
CA TRP A 7 -4.44 -26.91 3.72
C TRP A 7 -4.51 -25.46 4.21
N LEU A 8 -4.88 -24.50 3.36
CA LEU A 8 -5.05 -23.09 3.73
C LEU A 8 -6.23 -22.87 4.68
N LEU A 9 -7.37 -23.54 4.44
CA LEU A 9 -8.55 -23.48 5.30
C LEU A 9 -8.31 -24.07 6.70
N HIS A 10 -7.36 -25.00 6.83
CA HIS A 10 -6.92 -25.56 8.11
C HIS A 10 -5.80 -24.76 8.79
N SER A 11 -5.37 -23.63 8.22
CA SER A 11 -4.34 -22.79 8.83
C SER A 11 -4.77 -22.29 10.22
N GLN A 12 -3.82 -22.29 11.16
CA GLN A 12 -4.05 -21.71 12.49
C GLN A 12 -4.20 -20.18 12.44
N GLU A 13 -3.68 -19.57 11.38
CA GLU A 13 -3.77 -18.14 11.14
C GLU A 13 -5.16 -17.76 10.63
N PRO A 14 -5.94 -16.96 11.38
CA PRO A 14 -7.31 -16.64 10.99
C PRO A 14 -7.40 -15.74 9.75
N TRP A 15 -6.40 -14.88 9.50
CA TRP A 15 -6.33 -14.08 8.26
C TRP A 15 -6.15 -14.96 7.02
N THR A 16 -5.32 -16.01 7.11
CA THR A 16 -5.09 -16.94 6.01
C THR A 16 -6.38 -17.66 5.63
N ARG A 17 -7.14 -18.13 6.63
CA ARG A 17 -8.46 -18.74 6.39
C ARG A 17 -9.46 -17.76 5.80
N TYR A 18 -9.56 -16.55 6.38
CA TYR A 18 -10.46 -15.50 5.88
C TYR A 18 -10.17 -15.13 4.43
N ARG A 19 -8.90 -14.85 4.09
CA ARG A 19 -8.51 -14.51 2.72
C ARG A 19 -8.66 -15.68 1.76
N THR A 20 -8.49 -16.93 2.20
CA THR A 20 -8.77 -18.10 1.36
C THR A 20 -10.24 -18.18 0.95
N LEU A 21 -11.16 -17.94 1.89
CA LEU A 21 -12.59 -17.96 1.61
C LEU A 21 -13.00 -16.85 0.63
N VAL A 22 -12.45 -15.65 0.82
CA VAL A 22 -12.81 -14.47 0.01
C VAL A 22 -12.11 -14.49 -1.35
N ASP A 23 -10.79 -14.64 -1.37
CA ASP A 23 -9.96 -14.37 -2.56
C ASP A 23 -9.78 -15.57 -3.47
N LEU A 24 -9.87 -16.79 -2.94
CA LEU A 24 -9.62 -18.02 -3.70
C LEU A 24 -10.88 -18.84 -3.95
N LEU A 25 -11.91 -18.67 -3.12
CA LEU A 25 -13.19 -19.37 -3.22
C LEU A 25 -14.36 -18.46 -3.57
N ASP A 26 -14.11 -17.16 -3.75
CA ASP A 26 -15.10 -16.13 -4.10
C ASP A 26 -16.34 -16.17 -3.19
N GLN A 27 -16.18 -16.56 -1.91
CA GLN A 27 -17.30 -16.61 -0.99
C GLN A 27 -17.76 -15.18 -0.64
N PRO A 28 -19.07 -14.90 -0.64
CA PRO A 28 -19.57 -13.58 -0.25
C PRO A 28 -19.17 -13.23 1.18
N GLU A 29 -18.71 -11.99 1.40
CA GLU A 29 -18.36 -11.50 2.75
C GLU A 29 -19.56 -11.55 3.73
N THR A 30 -20.79 -11.63 3.22
CA THR A 30 -22.03 -11.77 4.00
C THR A 30 -22.36 -13.22 4.37
N SER A 31 -21.57 -14.21 3.95
CA SER A 31 -21.79 -15.61 4.33
C SER A 31 -21.48 -15.80 5.82
N LYS A 32 -22.22 -16.71 6.48
CA LYS A 32 -22.03 -16.97 7.92
C LYS A 32 -20.60 -17.45 8.23
N GLU A 33 -20.02 -18.24 7.34
CA GLU A 33 -18.66 -18.77 7.47
C GLU A 33 -17.61 -17.66 7.36
N VAL A 34 -17.73 -16.80 6.36
CA VAL A 34 -16.80 -15.68 6.15
C VAL A 34 -16.91 -14.67 7.30
N MET A 35 -18.12 -14.30 7.70
CA MET A 35 -18.34 -13.40 8.85
C MET A 35 -17.75 -13.97 10.14
N GLY A 36 -17.95 -15.27 10.40
CA GLY A 36 -17.39 -15.94 11.58
C GLY A 36 -15.86 -15.94 11.58
N THR A 37 -15.24 -16.30 10.45
CA THR A 37 -13.78 -16.33 10.31
C THR A 37 -13.17 -14.93 10.42
N ARG A 38 -13.84 -13.92 9.83
CA ARG A 38 -13.47 -12.50 9.96
C ARG A 38 -13.51 -12.04 11.41
N GLN A 39 -14.56 -12.37 12.16
CA GLN A 39 -14.65 -11.98 13.57
C GLN A 39 -13.50 -12.59 14.39
N VAL A 40 -13.18 -13.87 14.16
CA VAL A 40 -12.03 -14.52 14.81
C VAL A 40 -10.72 -13.82 14.47
N MET A 41 -10.53 -13.37 13.22
CA MET A 41 -9.37 -12.58 12.82
C MET A 41 -9.29 -11.25 13.56
N LEU A 42 -10.38 -10.47 13.59
CA LEU A 42 -10.41 -9.15 14.25
C LEU A 42 -10.17 -9.25 15.77
N ASP A 43 -10.61 -10.34 16.40
CA ASP A 43 -10.39 -10.61 17.82
C ASP A 43 -9.02 -11.20 18.14
N HIS A 44 -8.25 -11.59 17.11
CA HIS A 44 -6.97 -12.24 17.31
C HIS A 44 -5.93 -11.29 17.95
N PRO A 45 -5.20 -11.72 19.01
CA PRO A 45 -4.25 -10.85 19.72
C PRO A 45 -3.18 -10.24 18.82
N GLN A 46 -2.69 -10.97 17.81
CA GLN A 46 -1.69 -10.46 16.87
C GLN A 46 -2.25 -9.37 15.95
N ILE A 47 -3.53 -9.43 15.57
CA ILE A 47 -4.18 -8.38 14.78
C ILE A 47 -4.35 -7.13 15.64
N ARG A 48 -4.82 -7.26 16.87
CA ARG A 48 -4.93 -6.13 17.80
C ARG A 48 -3.59 -5.45 18.08
N SER A 49 -2.53 -6.24 18.30
CA SER A 49 -1.17 -5.71 18.47
C SER A 49 -0.64 -5.04 17.20
N LEU A 50 -1.02 -5.54 16.02
CA LEU A 50 -0.66 -4.97 14.73
C LEU A 50 -1.35 -3.61 14.51
N ILE A 51 -2.64 -3.48 14.89
CA ILE A 51 -3.39 -2.21 14.87
C ILE A 51 -2.76 -1.21 15.83
N GLU A 52 -2.44 -1.62 17.06
CA GLU A 52 -1.74 -0.76 18.03
C GLU A 52 -0.40 -0.27 17.47
N SER A 53 0.40 -1.16 16.88
CA SER A 53 1.66 -0.78 16.23
C SER A 53 1.45 0.18 15.06
N ALA A 54 0.42 -0.04 14.23
CA ALA A 54 0.07 0.82 13.10
C ALA A 54 -0.40 2.22 13.55
N SER A 55 -1.06 2.31 14.71
CA SER A 55 -1.48 3.59 15.31
C SER A 55 -0.34 4.51 15.73
N SER A 56 0.90 4.01 15.73
CA SER A 56 2.08 4.86 15.91
C SER A 56 2.42 5.69 14.67
N TRP A 57 1.74 5.51 13.53
CA TRP A 57 1.92 6.32 12.32
C TRP A 57 1.81 7.83 12.62
N PRO A 58 2.71 8.68 12.05
CA PRO A 58 3.78 8.33 11.09
C PRO A 58 5.02 7.70 11.71
N GLY A 59 5.11 7.67 13.04
CA GLY A 59 6.22 7.07 13.77
C GLY A 59 7.46 7.95 13.70
N TYR A 60 8.49 7.44 13.03
CA TYR A 60 9.78 8.10 12.87
C TYR A 60 10.07 8.32 11.39
N ALA A 61 10.85 9.36 11.06
CA ALA A 61 11.22 9.63 9.68
C ALA A 61 11.82 8.40 8.99
N LEU A 62 11.24 8.00 7.86
CA LEU A 62 11.69 6.87 7.08
C LEU A 62 13.02 7.22 6.39
N LYS A 63 14.07 6.53 6.82
CA LYS A 63 15.44 6.70 6.31
C LYS A 63 15.81 5.65 5.26
N ARG A 64 15.19 4.48 5.35
CA ARG A 64 15.48 3.32 4.50
C ARG A 64 14.18 2.63 4.17
N HIS A 65 13.90 2.50 2.88
CA HIS A 65 12.67 1.90 2.38
C HIS A 65 12.62 0.37 2.55
N ASN A 66 13.66 -0.26 3.12
CA ASN A 66 13.65 -1.66 3.52
C ASN A 66 13.40 -1.86 5.03
N ASP A 67 13.01 -0.82 5.76
CA ASP A 67 12.75 -0.91 7.20
C ASP A 67 11.37 -1.51 7.50
N ALA A 68 11.30 -2.83 7.56
CA ALA A 68 10.07 -3.58 7.84
C ALA A 68 9.43 -3.29 9.22
N LYS A 69 10.12 -2.56 10.10
CA LYS A 69 9.56 -2.14 11.39
C LYS A 69 8.75 -0.85 11.29
N HIS A 70 8.89 -0.11 10.19
CA HIS A 70 8.18 1.15 10.00
C HIS A 70 6.65 0.94 10.01
N PRO A 71 5.86 1.83 10.64
CA PRO A 71 4.40 1.66 10.76
C PRO A 71 3.68 1.49 9.42
N ILE A 72 4.19 2.07 8.32
CA ILE A 72 3.63 1.90 6.96
C ILE A 72 3.37 0.43 6.60
N TYR A 73 4.31 -0.46 6.94
CA TYR A 73 4.20 -1.87 6.60
C TYR A 73 3.19 -2.60 7.48
N LYS A 74 2.95 -2.11 8.70
CA LYS A 74 1.90 -2.60 9.58
C LYS A 74 0.53 -2.25 9.04
N ILE A 75 0.36 -1.01 8.54
CA ILE A 75 -0.86 -0.58 7.85
C ILE A 75 -1.09 -1.43 6.60
N SER A 76 -0.06 -1.62 5.76
CA SER A 76 -0.17 -2.47 4.56
C SER A 76 -0.55 -3.90 4.89
N THR A 77 0.06 -4.52 5.90
CA THR A 77 -0.29 -5.89 6.30
C THR A 77 -1.74 -5.99 6.79
N LEU A 78 -2.25 -4.99 7.52
CA LEU A 78 -3.67 -4.96 7.91
C LEU A 78 -4.60 -4.86 6.69
N ALA A 79 -4.21 -4.06 5.69
CA ALA A 79 -4.94 -3.98 4.42
C ALA A 79 -4.92 -5.34 3.67
N ASP A 80 -3.76 -6.00 3.61
CA ASP A 80 -3.60 -7.33 3.00
C ASP A 80 -4.46 -8.41 3.71
N PHE A 81 -4.64 -8.28 5.02
CA PHE A 81 -5.55 -9.14 5.78
C PHE A 81 -7.03 -8.79 5.63
N GLY A 82 -7.35 -7.71 4.90
CA GLY A 82 -8.71 -7.29 4.59
C GLY A 82 -9.37 -6.47 5.69
N LEU A 83 -8.60 -5.77 6.52
CA LEU A 83 -9.19 -4.79 7.43
C LEU A 83 -9.74 -3.59 6.63
N ARG A 84 -10.83 -3.01 7.13
CA ARG A 84 -11.54 -1.87 6.56
C ARG A 84 -11.49 -0.70 7.53
N VAL A 85 -11.76 0.51 7.03
CA VAL A 85 -11.79 1.73 7.86
C VAL A 85 -12.78 1.67 9.02
N SER A 86 -13.86 0.88 8.87
CA SER A 86 -14.89 0.70 9.89
C SER A 86 -14.49 -0.27 11.00
N ASP A 87 -13.40 -1.02 10.86
CA ASP A 87 -12.97 -1.96 11.89
C ASP A 87 -12.42 -1.22 13.13
N PRO A 88 -12.54 -1.81 14.34
CA PRO A 88 -12.06 -1.19 15.56
C PRO A 88 -10.58 -0.76 15.49
N GLY A 89 -10.31 0.51 15.79
CA GLY A 89 -8.95 1.07 15.79
C GLY A 89 -8.42 1.53 14.42
N MET A 90 -9.11 1.21 13.31
CA MET A 90 -8.63 1.58 11.97
C MET A 90 -8.91 3.03 11.59
N LYS A 91 -10.03 3.60 12.06
CA LYS A 91 -10.47 4.95 11.68
C LYS A 91 -9.41 6.03 11.95
N ASP A 92 -8.77 6.00 13.11
CA ASP A 92 -7.79 7.02 13.49
C ASP A 92 -6.50 6.89 12.67
N ILE A 93 -6.08 5.66 12.38
CA ILE A 93 -4.95 5.36 11.47
C ILE A 93 -5.24 5.94 10.08
N VAL A 94 -6.38 5.60 9.49
CA VAL A 94 -6.78 6.08 8.17
C VAL A 94 -6.86 7.60 8.13
N THR A 95 -7.47 8.22 9.16
CA THR A 95 -7.58 9.68 9.26
C THR A 95 -6.20 10.34 9.30
N SER A 96 -5.24 9.76 10.02
CA SER A 96 -3.87 10.28 10.09
C SER A 96 -3.10 10.15 8.78
N VAL A 97 -3.36 9.12 7.96
CA VAL A 97 -2.79 9.01 6.61
C VAL A 97 -3.41 10.06 5.68
N LEU A 98 -4.74 10.18 5.69
CA LEU A 98 -5.46 11.15 4.86
C LEU A 98 -5.07 12.61 5.14
N ALA A 99 -4.60 12.92 6.35
CA ALA A 99 -4.15 14.25 6.75
C ALA A 99 -2.87 14.71 6.04
N HIS A 100 -2.12 13.80 5.41
CA HIS A 100 -0.84 14.07 4.77
C HIS A 100 -0.88 13.76 3.26
N GLN A 101 -1.40 14.71 2.49
CA GLN A 101 -1.47 14.63 1.04
C GLN A 101 -0.84 15.88 0.41
N SER A 102 0.07 15.64 -0.54
CA SER A 102 0.73 16.68 -1.32
C SER A 102 -0.25 17.44 -2.23
N PRO A 103 0.09 18.67 -2.67
CA PRO A 103 -0.69 19.39 -3.68
C PRO A 103 -0.87 18.63 -4.99
N GLU A 104 0.07 17.76 -5.35
CA GLU A 104 0.04 16.94 -6.57
C GLU A 104 -0.95 15.77 -6.46
N GLY A 105 -1.33 15.39 -5.24
CA GLY A 105 -2.29 14.32 -4.96
C GLY A 105 -1.66 13.08 -4.33
N ALA A 106 -0.33 12.93 -4.33
CA ALA A 106 0.32 11.81 -3.65
C ALA A 106 0.17 11.90 -2.12
N PHE A 107 -0.01 10.76 -1.44
CA PHE A 107 0.10 10.68 0.01
C PHE A 107 1.57 10.72 0.43
N GLU A 108 1.85 11.45 1.50
CA GLU A 108 3.20 11.74 1.97
C GLU A 108 3.57 10.85 3.16
N THR A 109 4.87 10.58 3.29
CA THR A 109 5.48 9.97 4.47
C THR A 109 6.42 10.99 5.10
N SER A 110 6.63 10.92 6.41
CA SER A 110 7.75 11.63 7.04
C SER A 110 9.05 10.97 6.61
N LEU A 111 9.88 11.68 5.85
CA LEU A 111 11.12 11.17 5.25
C LEU A 111 12.34 11.89 5.82
N PHE A 112 13.45 11.14 5.92
CA PHE A 112 14.77 11.73 6.14
C PHE A 112 15.73 11.20 5.06
N ILE A 113 16.09 12.06 4.12
CA ILE A 113 17.02 11.73 3.03
C ILE A 113 18.30 12.55 3.18
N PRO A 114 19.47 11.90 3.34
CA PRO A 114 20.74 12.61 3.43
C PRO A 114 21.06 13.41 2.16
N LYS A 115 21.79 14.53 2.28
CA LYS A 115 22.25 15.33 1.11
C LYS A 115 23.08 14.53 0.12
N ALA A 116 23.81 13.51 0.60
CA ALA A 116 24.56 12.59 -0.26
C ALA A 116 23.69 11.85 -1.30
N PHE A 117 22.39 11.72 -1.04
CA PHE A 117 21.40 11.12 -1.94
C PHE A 117 20.43 12.15 -2.55
N GLY A 118 20.78 13.44 -2.45
CA GLY A 118 20.00 14.55 -3.01
C GLY A 118 18.92 15.12 -2.10
N GLY A 119 18.82 14.66 -0.85
CA GLY A 119 17.88 15.18 0.15
C GLY A 119 18.39 16.42 0.90
N THR A 120 17.83 16.68 2.10
CA THR A 120 18.00 17.92 2.86
C THR A 120 18.78 17.76 4.17
N ASP A 121 19.10 16.53 4.58
CA ASP A 121 19.55 16.18 5.95
C ASP A 121 18.54 16.58 7.06
N GLN A 122 17.27 16.72 6.71
CA GLN A 122 16.19 17.06 7.64
C GLN A 122 15.01 16.11 7.46
N GLU A 123 14.25 15.94 8.54
CA GLU A 123 12.94 15.31 8.48
C GLU A 123 11.95 16.25 7.80
N GLN A 124 11.21 15.73 6.83
CA GLN A 124 10.18 16.47 6.10
C GLN A 124 9.11 15.54 5.55
N TRP A 125 7.90 16.04 5.43
CA TRP A 125 6.84 15.38 4.67
C TRP A 125 7.11 15.54 3.18
N ALA A 126 7.10 14.41 2.48
CA ALA A 126 7.27 14.33 1.05
C ALA A 126 6.76 12.96 0.58
N TRP A 127 6.60 12.79 -0.73
CA TRP A 127 6.25 11.50 -1.33
C TRP A 127 7.38 10.99 -2.20
N ILE A 128 7.53 9.67 -2.25
CA ILE A 128 8.29 8.99 -3.28
C ILE A 128 7.49 7.81 -3.86
N LEU A 129 7.87 7.30 -5.02
CA LEU A 129 7.13 6.15 -5.59
C LEU A 129 7.41 4.80 -4.90
N CYS A 130 8.32 4.77 -3.92
CA CYS A 130 8.54 3.57 -3.11
C CYS A 130 7.63 3.48 -1.87
N ASP A 131 6.90 4.54 -1.51
CA ASP A 131 6.05 4.57 -0.32
C ASP A 131 4.62 5.05 -0.62
N SER A 132 4.45 6.11 -1.40
CA SER A 132 3.15 6.70 -1.70
C SER A 132 2.14 5.71 -2.31
N PRO A 133 2.52 4.85 -3.27
CA PRO A 133 1.60 3.83 -3.78
C PRO A 133 1.20 2.79 -2.72
N THR A 134 2.05 2.52 -1.74
CA THR A 134 1.71 1.62 -0.62
C THR A 134 0.62 2.23 0.26
N LEU A 135 0.72 3.53 0.59
CA LEU A 135 -0.34 4.23 1.34
C LEU A 135 -1.64 4.29 0.53
N LEU A 136 -1.54 4.57 -0.77
CA LEU A 136 -2.68 4.57 -1.67
C LEU A 136 -3.38 3.20 -1.71
N TYR A 137 -2.61 2.12 -1.88
CA TYR A 137 -3.11 0.76 -1.80
C TYR A 137 -3.87 0.50 -0.49
N CYS A 138 -3.30 0.89 0.65
CA CYS A 138 -3.94 0.70 1.95
C CYS A 138 -5.32 1.37 2.00
N LEU A 139 -5.42 2.61 1.55
CA LEU A 139 -6.69 3.35 1.56
C LEU A 139 -7.72 2.73 0.60
N LEU A 140 -7.30 2.33 -0.60
CA LEU A 140 -8.17 1.64 -1.56
C LEU A 140 -8.69 0.32 -0.98
N ALA A 141 -7.79 -0.55 -0.51
CA ALA A 141 -8.12 -1.84 0.08
C ALA A 141 -8.98 -1.71 1.35
N MET A 142 -8.85 -0.62 2.11
CA MET A 142 -9.66 -0.33 3.30
C MET A 142 -11.06 0.23 2.97
N GLY A 143 -11.39 0.40 1.69
CA GLY A 143 -12.73 0.79 1.22
C GLY A 143 -12.91 2.29 1.00
N LEU A 144 -11.83 3.06 0.81
CA LEU A 144 -11.89 4.51 0.62
C LEU A 144 -11.78 4.96 -0.85
N GLY A 145 -12.08 4.07 -1.80
CA GLY A 145 -11.93 4.37 -3.24
C GLY A 145 -12.79 5.53 -3.75
N GLU A 146 -13.89 5.86 -3.07
CA GLU A 146 -14.78 6.98 -3.41
C GLU A 146 -14.38 8.31 -2.73
N GLU A 147 -13.34 8.30 -1.90
CA GLU A 147 -12.85 9.54 -1.28
C GLU A 147 -12.12 10.38 -2.32
N GLN A 148 -12.49 11.65 -2.45
CA GLN A 148 -11.87 12.57 -3.41
C GLN A 148 -10.34 12.64 -3.26
N ALA A 149 -9.83 12.57 -2.02
CA ALA A 149 -8.39 12.50 -1.77
C ALA A 149 -7.75 11.26 -2.43
N VAL A 150 -8.39 10.09 -2.33
CA VAL A 150 -7.90 8.84 -2.92
C VAL A 150 -7.97 8.89 -4.45
N GLU A 151 -9.04 9.42 -5.03
CA GLU A 151 -9.15 9.61 -6.49
C GLU A 151 -8.04 10.51 -7.05
N ARG A 152 -7.69 11.59 -6.34
CA ARG A 152 -6.56 12.45 -6.71
C ARG A 152 -5.23 11.70 -6.67
N ALA A 153 -5.02 10.86 -5.68
CA ALA A 153 -3.81 10.05 -5.59
C ALA A 153 -3.71 9.01 -6.71
N VAL A 154 -4.82 8.37 -7.09
CA VAL A 154 -4.88 7.47 -8.27
C VAL A 154 -4.55 8.23 -9.55
N SER A 155 -5.15 9.41 -9.74
CA SER A 155 -4.91 10.25 -10.91
C SER A 155 -3.46 10.71 -11.00
N HIS A 156 -2.87 11.08 -9.85
CA HIS A 156 -1.47 11.45 -9.79
C HIS A 156 -0.55 10.27 -10.11
N LEU A 157 -0.76 9.12 -9.48
CA LEU A 157 0.05 7.91 -9.72
C LEU A 157 0.05 7.51 -11.19
N THR A 158 -1.12 7.49 -11.83
CA THR A 158 -1.25 7.16 -13.25
C THR A 158 -0.61 8.21 -14.16
N SER A 159 -0.58 9.48 -13.77
CA SER A 159 0.10 10.54 -14.54
C SER A 159 1.63 10.42 -14.56
N LEU A 160 2.21 9.66 -13.62
CA LEU A 160 3.66 9.47 -13.49
C LEU A 160 4.20 8.29 -14.32
N VAL A 161 3.34 7.54 -15.00
CA VAL A 161 3.78 6.40 -15.83
C VAL A 161 4.46 6.89 -17.10
N GLU A 162 5.55 6.24 -17.48
CA GLU A 162 6.30 6.51 -18.71
C GLU A 162 6.22 5.29 -19.64
N GLU A 163 6.76 5.38 -20.86
CA GLU A 163 6.83 4.25 -21.81
C GLU A 163 7.52 3.00 -21.24
N ASN A 164 8.36 3.17 -20.21
CA ASN A 164 8.98 2.08 -19.48
C ASN A 164 8.47 1.97 -18.03
N GLY A 165 7.18 2.22 -17.82
CA GLY A 165 6.53 2.12 -16.52
C GLY A 165 6.94 3.22 -15.54
N TRP A 166 6.88 2.94 -14.24
CA TRP A 166 7.24 3.91 -13.21
C TRP A 166 8.74 3.94 -12.94
N ARG A 167 9.28 5.15 -12.78
CA ARG A 167 10.69 5.40 -12.44
C ARG A 167 10.83 5.73 -10.96
N CYS A 168 12.06 5.89 -10.49
CA CYS A 168 12.34 6.41 -9.15
C CYS A 168 12.01 7.91 -9.07
N THR A 169 10.73 8.24 -8.92
CA THR A 169 10.23 9.63 -8.84
C THR A 169 9.84 9.99 -7.40
N ALA A 170 9.96 11.28 -7.09
CA ALA A 170 9.78 11.86 -5.78
C ALA A 170 9.20 13.27 -5.90
N SER A 171 8.70 13.78 -4.77
CA SER A 171 8.15 15.14 -4.69
C SER A 171 9.19 16.22 -5.01
N PRO A 172 8.77 17.37 -5.57
CA PRO A 172 9.68 18.45 -5.95
C PRO A 172 10.52 19.01 -4.78
N GLU A 173 10.00 18.96 -3.56
CA GLU A 173 10.67 19.42 -2.34
C GLU A 173 11.93 18.61 -2.02
N LEU A 174 11.99 17.35 -2.49
CA LEU A 174 13.19 16.51 -2.40
C LEU A 174 14.27 16.89 -3.44
N GLY A 175 14.06 17.95 -4.22
CA GLY A 175 15.07 18.68 -4.97
C GLY A 175 15.83 17.81 -5.97
N LYS A 176 17.05 17.39 -5.60
CA LYS A 176 17.94 16.60 -6.46
C LYS A 176 17.89 15.10 -6.15
N PHE A 177 16.81 14.63 -5.52
CA PHE A 177 16.61 13.22 -5.21
C PHE A 177 17.06 12.32 -6.37
N ARG A 178 17.82 11.29 -6.00
CA ARG A 178 18.27 10.29 -6.94
C ARG A 178 18.10 8.91 -6.33
N GLY A 179 17.08 8.20 -6.81
CA GLY A 179 16.93 6.78 -6.53
C GLY A 179 18.07 5.93 -7.10
N PRO A 180 18.11 4.63 -6.76
CA PRO A 180 19.08 3.70 -7.31
C PRO A 180 18.95 3.61 -8.85
N GLY A 181 20.09 3.43 -9.54
CA GLY A 181 20.14 3.29 -11.00
C GLY A 181 20.31 4.60 -11.78
N ARG A 182 20.01 4.56 -13.09
CA ARG A 182 19.94 5.75 -13.95
C ARG A 182 18.55 6.36 -13.84
N ARG A 183 18.45 7.67 -14.11
CA ARG A 183 17.18 8.40 -14.03
C ARG A 183 16.11 7.91 -15.00
N THR A 184 16.53 7.34 -16.12
CA THR A 184 15.65 6.82 -17.16
C THR A 184 15.29 5.36 -16.96
N ASP A 185 15.90 4.66 -16.00
CA ASP A 185 15.64 3.25 -15.77
C ASP A 185 14.26 3.09 -15.09
N PRO A 186 13.52 2.02 -15.40
CA PRO A 186 12.34 1.66 -14.62
C PRO A 186 12.77 1.31 -13.19
N CYS A 187 11.90 1.58 -12.21
CA CYS A 187 12.11 1.14 -10.85
C CYS A 187 11.23 -0.09 -10.56
N PRO A 188 11.80 -1.29 -10.36
CA PRO A 188 11.01 -2.50 -10.10
C PRO A 188 10.06 -2.33 -8.90
N ILE A 189 10.53 -1.69 -7.82
CA ILE A 189 9.74 -1.46 -6.61
C ILE A 189 8.59 -0.48 -6.88
N ALA A 190 8.85 0.63 -7.57
CA ALA A 190 7.81 1.59 -7.91
C ALA A 190 6.71 0.95 -8.78
N ASN A 191 7.10 0.11 -9.75
CA ASN A 191 6.14 -0.59 -10.60
C ASN A 191 5.32 -1.60 -9.79
N VAL A 192 5.94 -2.43 -8.95
CA VAL A 192 5.22 -3.41 -8.12
C VAL A 192 4.20 -2.72 -7.22
N TYR A 193 4.59 -1.64 -6.53
CA TYR A 193 3.67 -0.95 -5.63
C TYR A 193 2.62 -0.12 -6.36
N ALA A 194 2.94 0.48 -7.50
CA ALA A 194 1.96 1.15 -8.34
C ALA A 194 0.90 0.17 -8.86
N LEU A 195 1.30 -0.98 -9.40
CA LEU A 195 0.38 -2.01 -9.85
C LEU A 195 -0.45 -2.59 -8.71
N LYS A 196 0.15 -2.79 -7.52
CA LYS A 196 -0.59 -3.21 -6.33
C LYS A 196 -1.68 -2.20 -5.95
N ALA A 197 -1.42 -0.90 -6.07
CA ALA A 197 -2.46 0.10 -5.86
C ALA A 197 -3.53 0.06 -6.96
N LEU A 198 -3.12 -0.02 -8.23
CA LEU A 198 -4.04 -0.05 -9.36
C LEU A 198 -4.92 -1.32 -9.43
N SER A 199 -4.48 -2.44 -8.84
CA SER A 199 -5.31 -3.65 -8.77
C SER A 199 -6.57 -3.47 -7.93
N GLU A 200 -6.60 -2.47 -7.05
CA GLU A 200 -7.79 -2.10 -6.27
C GLU A 200 -8.70 -1.12 -7.00
N VAL A 201 -8.39 -0.73 -8.25
CA VAL A 201 -9.17 0.21 -9.06
C VAL A 201 -9.67 -0.50 -10.33
N PRO A 202 -10.88 -1.08 -10.33
CA PRO A 202 -11.33 -2.00 -11.38
C PRO A 202 -11.23 -1.47 -12.81
N HIS A 203 -11.52 -0.17 -13.01
CA HIS A 203 -11.48 0.44 -14.35
C HIS A 203 -10.04 0.73 -14.85
N LEU A 204 -9.02 0.53 -14.03
CA LEU A 204 -7.61 0.73 -14.38
C LEU A 204 -6.81 -0.57 -14.54
N ILE A 205 -7.40 -1.73 -14.24
CA ILE A 205 -6.74 -3.04 -14.34
C ILE A 205 -6.21 -3.29 -15.76
N ASP A 206 -6.99 -2.95 -16.78
CA ASP A 206 -6.62 -3.07 -18.21
C ASP A 206 -6.18 -1.73 -18.83
N SER A 207 -5.72 -0.78 -18.00
CA SER A 207 -5.26 0.52 -18.50
C SER A 207 -3.88 0.44 -19.16
N PRO A 208 -3.52 1.39 -20.05
CA PRO A 208 -2.16 1.49 -20.57
C PRO A 208 -1.09 1.56 -19.45
N ALA A 209 -1.39 2.24 -18.34
CA ALA A 209 -0.48 2.34 -17.20
C ALA A 209 -0.22 0.96 -16.56
N ALA A 210 -1.28 0.17 -16.35
CA ALA A 210 -1.16 -1.18 -15.81
C ALA A 210 -0.39 -2.13 -16.74
N HIS A 211 -0.63 -2.05 -18.05
CA HIS A 211 0.14 -2.83 -19.03
C HIS A 211 1.62 -2.46 -19.03
N LEU A 212 1.97 -1.17 -19.08
CA LEU A 212 3.36 -0.72 -19.08
C LEU A 212 4.12 -1.16 -17.82
N GLY A 213 3.50 -1.02 -16.64
CA GLY A 213 4.12 -1.49 -15.40
C GLY A 213 4.26 -3.02 -15.34
N THR A 214 3.29 -3.76 -15.87
CA THR A 214 3.32 -5.23 -15.90
C THR A 214 4.45 -5.74 -16.81
N GLU A 215 4.60 -5.16 -18.00
CA GLU A 215 5.71 -5.48 -18.92
C GLU A 215 7.07 -5.28 -18.26
N VAL A 216 7.23 -4.22 -17.47
CA VAL A 216 8.46 -3.97 -16.71
C VAL A 216 8.75 -5.12 -15.74
N ILE A 217 7.78 -5.57 -14.95
CA ILE A 217 8.00 -6.62 -13.95
C ILE A 217 8.20 -8.00 -14.58
N LEU A 218 7.54 -8.28 -15.71
CA LEU A 218 7.70 -9.55 -16.42
C LEU A 218 8.98 -9.62 -17.26
N GLY A 219 9.48 -8.47 -17.73
CA GLY A 219 10.69 -8.36 -18.54
C GLY A 219 12.00 -8.18 -17.75
N HIS A 220 11.92 -8.05 -16.43
CA HIS A 220 13.07 -7.84 -15.54
C HIS A 220 13.88 -9.11 -15.23
#